data_AF-A0A6A3C2R8-F1
#
_entry.id   AF-A0A6A3C2R8-F1
#
_cell.length_a   1.000
_cell.length_b   1.000
_cell.length_c   1.000
_cell.angle_alpha   90.00
_cell.angle_beta   90.00
_cell.angle_gamma   90.00
#
_symmetry.space_group_name_H-M   'P 1'
#
loop_
_entity.id
_entity.type
_entity.pdbx_description
1 polymer ?
#
loop_
_entity_poly.entity_id
_entity_poly.type
_entity_poly.pdbx_seq_one_letter_code
_entity_poly.pdbx_strand_id
1 'polypeptide(L)'
;MASKPGILTDWPWKPLGSFKYMILVPMITDTIYSFVVKDEKESDVSSLALFPFLSWRMLHNQLWISLSRHRTAKGNNRIVDRH
;
A
#
# COMPACT_ATOMS: atom_id res chain seq x y z
N MET A 1 -14.48 -9.44 -10.38
CA MET A 1 -13.10 -9.45 -9.83
C MET A 1 -12.31 -10.50 -10.56
N ALA A 2 -11.04 -10.24 -10.90
CA ALA A 2 -10.21 -11.24 -11.57
C ALA A 2 -10.08 -12.48 -10.66
N SER A 3 -10.45 -13.66 -11.17
CA SER A 3 -10.40 -14.92 -10.42
C SER A 3 -8.98 -15.36 -10.06
N LYS A 4 -7.96 -14.76 -10.70
CA LYS A 4 -6.53 -14.98 -10.42
C LYS A 4 -5.80 -13.63 -10.32
N PRO A 5 -5.62 -13.08 -9.10
CA PRO A 5 -4.79 -11.91 -8.90
C PRO A 5 -3.32 -12.23 -9.28
N GLY A 6 -2.60 -11.25 -9.81
CA GLY A 6 -1.18 -11.41 -10.16
C GLY A 6 -0.30 -11.47 -8.90
N ILE A 7 0.95 -11.90 -9.05
CA ILE A 7 1.90 -12.08 -7.92
C ILE A 7 2.16 -10.79 -7.12
N LEU A 8 1.90 -9.63 -7.71
CA LEU A 8 2.05 -8.31 -7.09
C LEU A 8 0.73 -7.71 -6.60
N THR A 9 -0.40 -8.38 -6.85
CA THR A 9 -1.73 -7.91 -6.45
C THR A 9 -1.99 -8.21 -4.99
N ASP A 10 -1.52 -9.36 -4.50
CA ASP A 10 -1.69 -9.76 -3.11
C ASP A 10 -0.49 -9.33 -2.27
N TRP A 11 -0.78 -8.77 -1.10
CA TRP A 11 0.27 -8.38 -0.18
C TRP A 11 0.89 -9.66 0.41
N PRO A 12 2.22 -9.81 0.52
CA PRO A 12 2.84 -10.91 1.25
C PRO A 12 2.31 -11.09 2.67
N TRP A 13 1.74 -10.04 3.27
CA TRP A 13 1.16 -10.05 4.62
C TRP A 13 -0.36 -10.27 4.60
N LYS A 14 -0.97 -10.46 3.42
CA LYS A 14 -2.37 -10.86 3.27
C LYS A 14 -2.74 -12.12 4.08
N PRO A 15 -1.90 -13.18 4.18
CA PRO A 15 -2.22 -14.33 5.04
C PRO A 15 -2.31 -13.99 6.54
N LEU A 16 -1.70 -12.89 7.00
CA LEU A 16 -1.80 -12.47 8.40
C LEU A 16 -3.15 -11.83 8.75
N GLY A 17 -4.02 -11.54 7.78
CA GLY A 17 -5.37 -11.03 8.05
C GLY A 17 -5.36 -9.75 8.89
N SER A 18 -6.02 -9.77 10.05
CA SER A 18 -6.07 -8.67 11.01
C SER A 18 -4.82 -8.58 11.91
N PHE A 19 -4.03 -9.65 12.03
CA PHE A 19 -2.84 -9.68 12.89
C PHE A 19 -1.77 -8.69 12.44
N LYS A 20 -1.73 -8.34 11.15
CA LYS A 20 -0.85 -7.28 10.62
C LYS A 20 -0.96 -5.95 11.38
N TYR A 21 -2.15 -5.64 11.94
CA TYR A 21 -2.35 -4.41 12.71
C TYR A 21 -1.68 -4.47 14.08
N MET A 22 -1.55 -5.65 14.70
CA MET A 22 -0.79 -5.79 15.96
C MET A 22 0.69 -5.49 15.78
N ILE A 23 1.24 -5.70 14.58
CA ILE A 23 2.63 -5.36 14.25
C ILE A 23 2.74 -3.89 13.85
N LEU A 24 1.80 -3.39 13.04
CA LEU A 24 1.81 -2.02 12.54
C LEU A 24 1.55 -0.98 13.64
N VAL A 25 0.64 -1.26 14.58
CA VAL A 25 0.24 -0.30 15.62
C VAL A 25 1.41 0.13 16.51
N PRO A 26 2.22 -0.79 17.09
CA PRO A 26 3.40 -0.41 17.85
C PRO A 26 4.41 0.37 17.01
N MET A 27 4.63 -0.05 15.76
CA MET A 27 5.58 0.60 14.86
C MET A 27 5.18 2.04 14.52
N ILE A 28 3.89 2.27 14.23
CA ILE A 28 3.35 3.62 13.97
C ILE A 28 3.40 4.46 15.24
N THR A 29 3.07 3.88 16.39
CA THR A 29 3.08 4.58 17.69
C THR A 29 4.49 5.02 18.04
N ASP A 30 5.48 4.15 17.88
CA ASP A 30 6.90 4.47 18.11
C ASP A 30 7.42 5.52 17.13
N THR A 31 6.98 5.47 15.87
CA THR A 31 7.32 6.48 14.85
C THR A 31 6.76 7.85 15.23
N ILE A 32 5.48 7.93 15.64
CA ILE A 32 4.83 9.18 16.04
C ILE A 32 5.45 9.70 17.34
N TYR A 33 5.68 8.83 18.32
CA TYR A 33 6.29 9.21 19.59
C TYR A 33 7.70 9.76 19.37
N SER A 34 8.53 9.07 18.59
CA SER A 34 9.87 9.56 18.24
C SER A 34 9.82 10.87 17.46
N PHE A 35 8.86 11.04 16.53
CA PHE A 35 8.73 12.28 15.77
C PHE A 35 8.28 13.48 16.61
N VAL A 36 7.40 13.27 17.59
CA VAL A 36 6.83 14.34 18.43
C VAL A 36 7.72 14.66 19.64
N VAL A 37 8.40 13.66 20.19
CA VAL A 37 9.11 13.76 21.48
C VAL A 37 10.63 13.83 21.32
N LYS A 38 11.22 13.23 20.28
CA LYS A 38 12.67 13.31 20.05
C LYS A 38 13.01 14.44 19.08
N ASP A 39 14.06 15.17 19.41
CA ASP A 39 14.62 16.26 18.61
C ASP A 39 15.11 15.76 17.24
N GLU A 40 15.06 16.63 16.22
CA GLU A 40 15.31 16.32 14.79
C GLU A 40 16.67 15.66 14.51
N LYS A 41 17.60 15.78 15.47
CA LYS A 41 18.98 15.30 15.38
C LYS A 41 19.16 13.82 15.76
N GLU A 42 18.20 13.23 16.47
CA GLU A 42 18.20 11.80 16.85
C GLU A 42 17.02 11.02 16.26
N SER A 43 16.10 11.69 15.55
CA SER A 43 15.00 11.01 14.87
C SER A 43 15.58 10.03 13.86
N ASP A 44 15.36 8.75 14.14
CA ASP A 44 15.90 7.63 13.38
C ASP A 44 15.47 7.77 11.91
N VAL A 45 16.42 8.13 11.04
CA VAL A 45 16.20 8.31 9.59
C VAL A 45 15.54 7.05 8.99
N SER A 46 15.81 5.90 9.61
CA SER A 46 15.22 4.60 9.39
C SER A 46 13.69 4.58 9.55
N SER A 47 13.18 5.15 10.65
CA SER A 47 11.74 5.23 10.94
C SER A 47 11.04 6.21 10.00
N LEU A 48 11.73 7.30 9.64
CA LEU A 48 11.20 8.27 8.69
C LEU A 48 11.17 7.72 7.26
N ALA A 49 12.07 6.80 6.90
CA ALA A 49 12.10 6.11 5.60
C ALA A 49 11.05 4.98 5.48
N LEU A 50 10.62 4.40 6.61
CA LEU A 50 9.56 3.38 6.66
C LEU A 50 8.21 3.92 6.17
N PHE A 51 7.89 5.16 6.52
CA PHE A 51 6.63 5.80 6.12
C PHE A 51 6.47 6.00 4.59
N PRO A 52 7.41 6.64 3.87
CA PRO A 52 7.35 6.75 2.43
C PRO A 52 7.48 5.38 1.75
N PHE A 53 8.18 4.42 2.32
CA PHE A 53 8.26 3.06 1.76
C PHE A 53 6.89 2.36 1.75
N LEU A 54 6.16 2.42 2.87
CA LEU A 54 4.80 1.88 2.96
C LEU A 54 3.82 2.65 2.04
N SER A 55 3.93 3.99 2.03
CA SER A 55 3.08 4.87 1.21
C SER A 55 3.31 4.69 -0.29
N TRP A 56 4.57 4.57 -0.71
CA TRP A 56 4.96 4.32 -2.10
C TRP A 56 4.29 3.06 -2.65
N ARG A 57 4.20 2.02 -1.83
CA ARG A 57 3.58 0.75 -2.23
C ARG A 57 2.07 0.89 -2.43
N MET A 58 1.38 1.67 -1.58
CA MET A 58 -0.04 1.98 -1.78
C MET A 58 -0.27 2.82 -3.04
N LEU A 59 0.55 3.85 -3.25
CA LEU A 59 0.47 4.72 -4.42
C LEU A 59 0.72 3.94 -5.72
N HIS A 60 1.74 3.09 -5.76
CA HIS A 60 2.04 2.25 -6.90
C HIS A 60 0.87 1.31 -7.25
N ASN A 61 0.28 0.67 -6.24
CA ASN A 61 -0.86 -0.23 -6.46
C ASN A 61 -2.09 0.53 -6.97
N GLN A 62 -2.39 1.70 -6.39
CA GLN A 62 -3.49 2.54 -6.81
C GLN A 62 -3.29 3.10 -8.23
N LEU A 63 -2.08 3.52 -8.57
CA LEU A 63 -1.70 3.96 -9.92
C LEU A 63 -1.88 2.85 -10.94
N TRP A 64 -1.46 1.62 -10.61
CA TRP A 64 -1.60 0.49 -11.52
C TRP A 64 -3.07 0.11 -11.76
N ILE A 65 -3.89 0.08 -10.71
CA ILE A 65 -5.33 -0.15 -10.82
C ILE A 65 -5.98 0.94 -11.69
N SER A 66 -5.63 2.21 -11.47
CA SER A 66 -6.15 3.34 -12.23
C SER A 66 -5.78 3.25 -13.71
N LEU A 67 -4.50 2.98 -14.01
CA LEU A 67 -4.00 2.84 -15.38
C LEU A 67 -4.64 1.64 -16.10
N SER A 68 -4.75 0.50 -15.40
CA SER A 68 -5.41 -0.70 -15.92
C SER A 68 -6.86 -0.41 -16.29
N ARG A 69 -7.63 0.21 -15.39
CA ARG A 69 -9.03 0.61 -15.66
C ARG A 69 -9.12 1.61 -16.80
N HIS A 70 -8.24 2.61 -16.84
CA HIS A 70 -8.23 3.60 -17.93
C HIS A 70 -8.00 2.94 -19.29
N ARG A 71 -7.06 1.99 -19.36
CA ARG A 71 -6.80 1.20 -20.57
C ARG A 71 -7.98 0.30 -20.94
N THR A 72 -8.65 -0.35 -19.99
CA THR A 72 -9.84 -1.19 -20.27
C THR A 72 -11.05 -0.36 -20.71
N ALA A 73 -11.20 0.87 -20.20
CA ALA A 73 -12.29 1.77 -20.56
C ALA A 73 -12.14 2.40 -21.96
N LYS A 74 -10.91 2.76 -22.37
CA LYS A 74 -10.62 3.34 -23.69
C LYS A 74 -10.19 2.33 -24.77
N GLY A 75 -9.77 1.12 -24.37
CA GLY A 75 -9.24 0.10 -25.27
C GLY A 75 -10.31 -0.84 -25.86
N ASN A 76 -9.90 -1.64 -26.84
CA ASN A 76 -10.77 -2.57 -27.58
C ASN A 76 -11.35 -3.72 -26.72
N ASN A 77 -10.78 -3.96 -25.54
CA ASN A 77 -11.29 -4.93 -24.55
C ASN A 77 -12.34 -4.31 -23.63
N ARG A 78 -13.25 -3.51 -24.20
CA ARG A 78 -14.30 -2.85 -23.44
C ARG A 78 -15.25 -3.94 -22.94
N ILE A 79 -15.42 -4.03 -21.62
CA ILE A 79 -16.46 -4.88 -21.03
C ILE A 79 -17.78 -4.17 -21.33
N VAL A 80 -18.32 -4.43 -22.52
CA VAL A 80 -19.69 -4.05 -22.87
C VAL A 80 -20.54 -5.14 -22.27
N ASP A 81 -21.26 -4.80 -21.19
CA ASP A 81 -22.36 -5.62 -20.72
C ASP A 81 -23.37 -5.69 -21.86
N ARG A 82 -23.35 -6.81 -22.61
CA ARG A 82 -24.39 -7.12 -23.60
C ARG A 82 -25.50 -7.80 -22.82
N HIS A 83 -26.53 -7.03 -22.51
CA HIS A 83 -27.83 -7.53 -22.09
C HIS A 83 -28.75 -7.64 -23.31
#